data_AF-A0A842QNE4-F1
#
_entry.id   AF-A0A842QNE4-F1
#
_cell.length_a   1.000
_cell.length_b   1.000
_cell.length_c   1.000
_cell.angle_alpha   90.00
_cell.angle_beta   90.00
_cell.angle_gamma   90.00
#
_symmetry.space_group_name_H-M   'P 1'
#
loop_
_entity.id
_entity.type
_entity.pdbx_description
1 polymer ?
#
loop_
_entity_poly.entity_id
_entity_poly.type
_entity_poly.pdbx_seq_one_letter_code
_entity_poly.pdbx_strand_id
1 'polypeptide(L)' 'MQQNQIRITVSDKIDELLTEVAKKLGKKKSTLARELMEQKMYDLEIIQRGLRD' A
#
# COMPACT_ATOMS: atom_id res chain seq x y z
N MET A 1 -15.68 -1.43 11.94
CA MET A 1 -14.32 -0.89 11.72
C MET A 1 -14.45 0.44 10.99
N GLN A 2 -13.88 1.53 11.50
CA GLN A 2 -13.88 2.82 10.80
C GLN A 2 -12.93 2.76 9.60
N GLN A 3 -13.40 3.17 8.42
CA GLN A 3 -12.52 3.41 7.28
C GLN A 3 -11.91 4.81 7.42
N ASN A 4 -10.62 4.87 7.71
CA ASN A 4 -9.88 6.13 7.67
C ASN A 4 -9.42 6.40 6.24
N GLN A 5 -9.83 7.55 5.69
CA GLN A 5 -9.35 7.99 4.39
C GLN A 5 -7.96 8.58 4.53
N ILE A 6 -6.98 8.00 3.84
CA ILE A 6 -5.60 8.49 3.79
C ILE A 6 -5.30 9.04 2.39
N ARG A 7 -4.59 10.17 2.34
CA ARG A 7 -3.93 10.62 1.10
C ARG A 7 -2.49 10.17 1.14
N ILE A 8 -2.02 9.62 0.04
CA ILE A 8 -0.62 9.25 -0.16
C ILE A 8 -0.10 9.96 -1.41
N THR A 9 1.15 10.37 -1.36
CA THR A 9 1.88 10.86 -2.54
C THR A 9 2.79 9.73 -3.01
N VAL A 10 2.71 9.41 -4.30
CA VAL A 10 3.52 8.38 -4.95
C VAL A 10 4.10 8.95 -6.24
N SER A 11 5.11 8.29 -6.80
CA SER A 11 5.60 8.64 -8.14
C SER A 11 4.60 8.20 -9.22
N ASP A 12 4.64 8.86 -10.37
CA ASP A 12 3.79 8.54 -11.52
C ASP A 12 3.90 7.07 -11.93
N LYS A 13 5.11 6.52 -11.89
CA LYS A 13 5.36 5.10 -12.19
C LYS A 13 4.60 4.14 -11.26
N ILE A 14 4.53 4.45 -9.96
CA ILE A 14 3.77 3.62 -9.01
C ILE A 14 2.27 3.75 -9.29
N ASP A 15 1.82 4.96 -9.61
CA ASP A 15 0.42 5.26 -9.93
C ASP A 15 -0.08 4.47 -11.16
N GLU A 16 0.73 4.44 -12.22
CA GLU A 16 0.50 3.66 -13.44
C GLU A 16 0.43 2.17 -13.15
N LEU A 17 1.45 1.62 -12.46
CA LEU A 17 1.50 0.20 -12.11
C LEU A 17 0.29 -0.24 -11.27
N LEU A 18 -0.07 0.54 -10.25
CA LEU A 18 -1.25 0.25 -9.43
C LEU A 18 -2.53 0.26 -10.26
N THR A 19 -2.65 1.18 -11.22
CA THR A 19 -3.83 1.28 -12.10
C THR A 19 -3.93 0.06 -13.03
N GLU A 20 -2.85 -0.29 -13.70
CA GLU A 20 -2.85 -1.41 -14.65
C GLU A 20 -3.08 -2.76 -13.97
N VAL A 21 -2.38 -3.01 -12.86
CA VAL A 21 -2.49 -4.27 -12.12
C VAL A 21 -3.87 -4.39 -11.48
N ALA A 22 -4.39 -3.32 -10.87
CA ALA A 22 -5.73 -3.34 -10.30
C ALA A 22 -6.79 -3.64 -11.37
N LYS A 23 -6.66 -3.06 -12.57
CA LYS A 23 -7.54 -3.34 -13.71
C LYS A 23 -7.47 -4.82 -14.12
N LYS A 24 -6.27 -5.38 -14.27
CA LYS A 24 -6.08 -6.80 -14.63
C LYS A 24 -6.66 -7.75 -13.59
N LEU A 25 -6.62 -7.38 -12.32
CA LEU A 25 -7.17 -8.15 -11.21
C LEU A 25 -8.66 -7.90 -10.94
N GLY A 26 -9.30 -6.99 -11.68
CA GLY A 26 -10.70 -6.61 -11.44
C GLY A 26 -10.93 -5.94 -10.07
N LYS A 27 -9.90 -5.31 -9.49
CA LYS A 27 -9.95 -4.66 -8.17
C LYS A 27 -9.94 -3.14 -8.28
N LYS A 28 -10.43 -2.45 -7.25
CA LYS A 28 -10.19 -1.01 -7.09
C LYS A 28 -8.72 -0.77 -6.79
N LYS A 29 -8.15 0.30 -7.37
CA LYS A 29 -6.77 0.73 -7.13
C LYS A 29 -6.45 0.89 -5.63
N SER A 30 -7.37 1.49 -4.87
CA SER A 30 -7.23 1.67 -3.41
C SER A 30 -7.23 0.33 -2.65
N THR A 31 -7.99 -0.66 -3.11
CA THR A 31 -7.98 -2.01 -2.53
C THR A 31 -6.64 -2.68 -2.74
N LEU A 32 -6.09 -2.62 -3.95
CA LEU A 32 -4.76 -3.17 -4.23
C LEU A 32 -3.66 -2.44 -3.43
N ALA A 33 -3.71 -1.11 -3.38
CA ALA A 33 -2.76 -0.32 -2.61
C ALA A 33 -2.80 -0.68 -1.11
N ARG A 34 -3.99 -0.86 -0.53
CA ARG A 34 -4.17 -1.31 0.86
C ARG A 34 -3.56 -2.70 1.08
N GLU A 35 -3.89 -3.67 0.22
CA GLU A 35 -3.36 -5.04 0.33
C GLU A 35 -1.82 -5.05 0.29
N LEU A 36 -1.21 -4.25 -0.58
CA LEU A 36 0.25 -4.13 -0.69
C LEU A 36 0.87 -3.47 0.56
N MET A 37 0.21 -2.44 1.12
CA MET A 37 0.65 -1.82 2.37
C MET A 37 0.57 -2.80 3.55
N GLU A 38 -0.51 -3.58 3.64
CA GLU A 38 -0.71 -4.59 4.68
C GLU A 38 0.35 -5.69 4.57
N GLN A 39 0.71 -6.13 3.36
CA GLN A 39 1.79 -7.09 3.15
C GLN A 39 3.16 -6.56 3.63
N LYS A 40 3.40 -5.25 3.51
CA LYS A 40 4.65 -4.60 3.96
C LYS A 40 4.62 -4.16 5.41
N MET A 41 3.50 -4.27 6.10
CA MET A 41 3.37 -3.91 7.51
C MET A 41 4.34 -4.70 8.39
N TYR A 42 4.48 -6.00 8.13
CA TYR A 42 5.41 -6.86 8.90
C TYR A 42 6.86 -6.39 8.76
N ASP A 43 7.32 -6.06 7.55
CA ASP A 43 8.66 -5.53 7.31
C ASP A 43 8.86 -4.20 8.06
N LEU A 44 7.85 -3.33 8.06
CA LEU A 44 7.88 -2.04 8.77
C LEU A 44 7.96 -2.22 10.29
N GLU A 45 7.26 -3.19 10.86
CA GLU A 45 7.32 -3.51 12.29
C GLU A 45 8.72 -4.00 12.69
N ILE A 46 9.37 -4.83 11.87
CA ILE A 46 10.73 -5.29 12.13
C ILE A 46 11.71 -4.11 12.10
N ILE A 47 11.64 -3.27 11.06
CA ILE A 47 12.50 -2.09 10.95
C ILE A 47 12.30 -1.17 12.15
N GLN A 48 11.04 -0.92 12.54
CA GLN A 48 10.75 -0.08 13.70
C GLN A 48 11.37 -0.62 14.99
N ARG A 49 11.35 -1.94 15.20
CA ARG A 49 11.98 -2.57 16.37
C ARG A 49 13.49 -2.40 16.34
N GLY A 50 14.14 -2.66 15.20
CA GLY A 50 15.59 -2.51 15.04
C GLY A 50 16.10 -1.05 15.13
N LEU A 51 15.22 -0.05 15.05
CA LEU A 51 15.54 1.36 15.26
C LEU A 51 15.36 1.82 16.72
N ARG A 52 14.76 1.00 17.59
CA ARG A 52 14.53 1.32 19.01
C ARG A 52 15.63 0.79 19.93
N ASP A 53 16.47 -0.11 19.43
CA ASP A 53 17.66 -0.65 20.09
C ASP A 53 18.91 0.15 19.70
#